data_AF-A0A193BSS9-F1
#
_entry.id   AF-A0A193BSS9-F1
#
_cell.length_a   1.000
_cell.length_b   1.000
_cell.length_c   1.000
_cell.angle_alpha   90.00
_cell.angle_beta   90.00
_cell.angle_gamma   90.00
#
_symmetry.space_group_name_H-M   'P 1'
#
loop_
_entity.id
_entity.type
_entity.pdbx_description
1 polymer ?
#
loop_
_entity_poly.entity_id
_entity_poly.type
_entity_poly.pdbx_seq_one_letter_code
_entity_poly.pdbx_strand_id
1 'polypeptide(L)'
;MTAAQEPFGAKEQDRIWSLVSNLVTNFCPADWSQVMITYRAVGDYTELSVMVRRATDGGLNRWTPRPELARLLAELRTGMYRPGRGTWNEATAHVYLDSRIESGYVWDQEPTWDGEPSTAAFVRELADFPRDAGMVPDWLAERAGRAAVATLAGESDADTAAKEALAAADQAAVELELDPARYRIGEIADGAWCLVPEGGRWSVFWAQGEDRVARTDFATAWEAARYFTGHLYLNRSAFRDELPPDAKRPTSAWPIQPMSDDGGLSLYEGKRLVTLPPGTEMDRYGDPSGNTLFAARTEFTHRSHKAERAQREYHLYRLVEPVRAITGTAVPWYEQAGGGTAYVLARSVADLLADGSLVELEQATTQPPPPQV
;
A
#
# COMPACT_ATOMS: atom_id res chain seq x y z
N MET A 1 2.31 -17.63 14.48
CA MET A 1 2.19 -18.64 13.42
C MET A 1 2.04 -20.00 14.08
N THR A 2 0.80 -20.45 14.25
CA THR A 2 0.50 -21.83 14.62
C THR A 2 0.90 -22.70 13.43
N ALA A 3 1.63 -23.79 13.65
CA ALA A 3 1.96 -24.74 12.58
C ALA A 3 0.68 -25.10 11.82
N ALA A 4 0.72 -25.08 10.49
CA ALA A 4 -0.44 -25.38 9.65
C ALA A 4 -0.95 -26.78 10.01
N GLN A 5 -2.04 -26.84 10.76
CA GLN A 5 -2.70 -28.08 11.13
C GLN A 5 -3.30 -28.67 9.86
N GLU A 6 -3.09 -29.96 9.61
CA GLU A 6 -3.67 -30.62 8.46
C GLU A 6 -5.21 -30.44 8.45
N PRO A 7 -5.82 -30.14 7.29
CA PRO A 7 -7.26 -30.02 7.19
C PRO A 7 -7.96 -31.29 7.68
N PHE A 8 -9.08 -31.12 8.38
CA PHE A 8 -9.90 -32.20 8.91
C PHE A 8 -10.29 -33.20 7.81
N GLY A 9 -9.91 -34.45 8.02
CA GLY A 9 -10.39 -35.58 7.22
C GLY A 9 -11.80 -35.98 7.61
N ALA A 10 -12.31 -37.05 6.99
CA ALA A 10 -13.67 -37.54 7.24
C ALA A 10 -13.90 -37.90 8.71
N LYS A 11 -12.90 -38.51 9.38
CA LYS A 11 -13.02 -38.95 10.78
C LYS A 11 -13.18 -37.77 11.75
N GLU A 12 -12.43 -36.70 11.56
CA GLU A 12 -12.52 -35.51 12.40
C GLU A 12 -13.86 -34.79 12.20
N GLN A 13 -14.33 -34.72 10.96
CA GLN A 13 -15.65 -34.18 10.63
C GLN A 13 -16.77 -35.03 11.27
N ASP A 14 -16.73 -36.36 11.13
CA ASP A 14 -17.69 -37.30 11.71
C ASP A 14 -17.72 -37.21 13.25
N ARG A 15 -16.57 -36.99 13.89
CA ARG A 15 -16.48 -36.76 15.34
C ARG A 15 -17.25 -35.50 15.74
N ILE A 16 -17.05 -34.38 15.04
CA ILE A 16 -17.77 -33.14 15.34
C ILE A 16 -19.28 -33.34 15.14
N TRP A 17 -19.70 -33.94 14.03
CA TRP A 17 -21.11 -34.19 13.77
C TRP A 17 -21.75 -35.13 14.80
N SER A 18 -21.01 -36.13 15.29
CA SER A 18 -21.47 -36.98 16.39
C SER A 18 -21.71 -36.19 17.68
N LEU A 19 -20.81 -35.24 18.01
CA LEU A 19 -21.00 -34.35 19.16
C LEU A 19 -22.20 -33.41 18.96
N VAL A 20 -22.40 -32.89 17.75
CA VAL A 20 -23.57 -32.08 17.39
C VAL A 20 -24.86 -32.90 17.58
N SER A 21 -24.94 -34.12 17.05
CA SER A 21 -26.12 -34.99 17.20
C SER A 21 -26.39 -35.35 18.65
N ASN A 22 -25.34 -35.61 19.45
CA ASN A 22 -25.48 -35.83 20.88
C ASN A 22 -26.04 -34.59 21.60
N LEU A 23 -25.57 -33.38 21.27
CA LEU A 23 -26.13 -32.15 21.85
C LEU A 23 -27.59 -31.96 21.46
N VAL A 24 -27.94 -32.18 20.19
CA VAL A 24 -29.32 -32.09 19.73
C VAL A 24 -30.19 -33.09 20.47
N THR A 25 -29.83 -34.37 20.46
CA THR A 25 -30.64 -35.44 21.07
C THR A 25 -30.84 -35.25 22.57
N ASN A 26 -29.85 -34.73 23.30
CA ASN A 26 -29.93 -34.54 24.75
C ASN A 26 -30.69 -33.28 25.19
N PHE A 27 -30.75 -32.24 24.34
CA PHE A 27 -31.28 -30.93 24.75
C PHE A 27 -32.45 -30.42 23.91
N CYS A 28 -32.79 -31.09 22.80
CA CYS A 28 -33.97 -30.77 22.00
C CYS A 28 -35.26 -31.02 22.82
N PRO A 29 -36.31 -30.21 22.67
CA PRO A 29 -37.61 -30.45 23.30
C PRO A 29 -38.17 -31.84 22.96
N ALA A 30 -38.87 -32.50 23.89
CA ALA A 30 -39.27 -33.90 23.78
C ALA A 30 -40.14 -34.26 22.55
N ASP A 31 -40.93 -33.32 22.02
CA ASP A 31 -41.75 -33.52 20.82
C ASP A 31 -41.00 -33.07 19.55
N TRP A 32 -40.15 -33.94 19.02
CA TRP A 32 -39.40 -33.66 17.80
C TRP A 32 -39.23 -34.90 16.91
N SER A 33 -39.17 -34.68 15.60
CA SER A 33 -38.90 -35.70 14.57
C SER A 33 -37.66 -35.36 13.72
N GLN A 34 -37.34 -34.08 13.57
CA GLN A 34 -36.20 -33.58 12.82
C GLN A 34 -35.73 -32.25 13.38
N VAL A 35 -34.42 -32.03 13.41
CA VAL A 35 -33.81 -30.73 13.70
C VAL A 35 -33.03 -30.26 12.47
N MET A 36 -33.34 -29.05 12.01
CA MET A 36 -32.66 -28.40 10.88
C MET A 36 -31.76 -27.29 11.41
N ILE A 37 -30.49 -27.35 11.07
CA ILE A 37 -29.46 -26.42 11.50
C ILE A 37 -28.96 -25.67 10.26
N THR A 38 -28.97 -24.35 10.32
CA THR A 38 -28.31 -23.48 9.34
C THR A 38 -27.32 -22.62 10.10
N TYR A 39 -26.04 -22.75 9.76
CA TYR A 39 -24.95 -21.98 10.36
C TYR A 39 -24.20 -21.23 9.26
N ARG A 40 -24.08 -19.92 9.41
CA ARG A 40 -23.36 -19.05 8.48
C ARG A 40 -22.29 -18.29 9.23
N ALA A 41 -21.13 -18.12 8.62
CA ALA A 41 -20.03 -17.40 9.24
C ALA A 41 -19.13 -16.71 8.21
N VAL A 42 -18.72 -15.49 8.55
CA VAL A 42 -17.70 -14.73 7.84
C VAL A 42 -16.88 -13.92 8.85
N GLY A 43 -15.58 -14.17 8.93
CA GLY A 43 -14.72 -13.57 9.95
C GLY A 43 -15.26 -13.84 11.37
N ASP A 44 -15.59 -12.77 12.10
CA ASP A 44 -16.18 -12.83 13.44
C ASP A 44 -17.71 -12.72 13.48
N TYR A 45 -18.36 -12.54 12.33
CA TYR A 45 -19.82 -12.53 12.23
C TYR A 45 -20.36 -13.96 12.05
N THR A 46 -21.34 -14.34 12.88
CA THR A 46 -21.94 -15.69 12.85
C THR A 46 -23.45 -15.63 13.02
N GLU A 47 -24.15 -16.49 12.27
CA GLU A 47 -25.58 -16.72 12.40
C GLU A 47 -25.83 -18.21 12.64
N LEU A 48 -26.67 -18.52 13.62
CA LEU A 48 -27.11 -19.88 13.90
C LEU A 48 -28.64 -19.90 14.01
N SER A 49 -29.27 -20.52 13.03
CA SER A 49 -30.71 -20.78 13.02
C SER A 49 -30.95 -22.26 13.20
N VAL A 50 -31.75 -22.62 14.20
CA VAL A 50 -32.13 -24.01 14.46
C VAL A 50 -33.64 -24.12 14.52
N MET A 51 -34.18 -24.95 13.64
CA MET A 51 -35.60 -25.25 13.55
C MET A 51 -35.85 -26.69 13.98
N VAL A 52 -36.89 -26.90 14.78
CA VAL A 52 -37.31 -28.22 15.24
C VAL A 52 -38.66 -28.52 14.64
N ARG A 53 -38.76 -29.65 13.95
CA ARG A 53 -40.02 -30.22 13.48
C ARG A 53 -40.60 -31.10 14.57
N ARG A 54 -41.82 -30.80 15.01
CA ARG A 54 -42.55 -31.63 15.97
C ARG A 54 -42.92 -32.99 15.39
N ALA A 55 -42.93 -34.03 16.22
CA ALA A 55 -43.38 -35.37 15.82
C ALA A 55 -44.90 -35.48 15.80
N THR A 56 -45.58 -34.72 16.66
CA THR A 56 -47.04 -34.80 16.83
C THR A 56 -47.84 -34.26 15.65
N ASP A 57 -47.45 -33.11 15.10
CA ASP A 57 -48.21 -32.40 14.05
C ASP A 57 -47.36 -31.88 12.89
N GLY A 58 -46.04 -32.14 12.91
CA GLY A 58 -45.12 -31.70 11.87
C GLY A 58 -44.81 -30.19 11.88
N GLY A 59 -45.31 -29.43 12.87
CA GLY A 59 -45.08 -28.00 12.98
C GLY A 59 -43.61 -27.64 13.18
N LEU A 60 -43.18 -26.50 12.62
CA LEU A 60 -41.80 -26.00 12.71
C LEU A 60 -41.70 -24.87 13.74
N ASN A 61 -40.84 -25.06 14.73
CA ASN A 61 -40.56 -24.06 15.76
C ASN A 61 -39.07 -23.71 15.76
N ARG A 62 -38.76 -22.44 16.01
CA ARG A 62 -37.38 -22.04 16.30
C ARG A 62 -36.98 -22.58 17.68
N TRP A 63 -35.79 -23.15 17.75
CA TRP A 63 -35.19 -23.61 19.00
C TRP A 63 -33.89 -22.85 19.26
N THR A 64 -33.69 -22.45 20.51
CA THR A 64 -32.41 -21.86 20.95
C THR A 64 -31.54 -22.97 21.52
N PRO A 65 -30.53 -23.44 20.77
CA PRO A 65 -29.65 -24.51 21.21
C PRO A 65 -28.68 -24.04 22.29
N ARG A 66 -27.96 -25.00 22.87
CA ARG A 66 -26.83 -24.75 23.75
C ARG A 66 -25.68 -24.04 22.98
N PRO A 67 -24.98 -23.04 23.57
CA PRO A 67 -23.90 -22.30 22.89
C PRO A 67 -22.77 -23.18 22.33
N GLU A 68 -22.56 -24.35 22.92
CA GLU A 68 -21.61 -25.38 22.48
C GLU A 68 -21.83 -25.80 21.02
N LEU A 69 -23.07 -25.76 20.52
CA LEU A 69 -23.38 -26.08 19.13
C LEU A 69 -22.66 -25.14 18.15
N ALA A 70 -22.72 -23.82 18.39
CA ALA A 70 -22.03 -22.84 17.56
C ALA A 70 -20.51 -23.03 17.61
N ARG A 71 -19.97 -23.38 18.78
CA ARG A 71 -18.53 -23.62 18.96
C ARG A 71 -18.04 -24.84 18.18
N LEU A 72 -18.81 -25.93 18.17
CA LEU A 72 -18.50 -27.13 17.38
C LEU A 72 -18.51 -26.84 15.88
N LEU A 73 -19.47 -26.04 15.40
CA LEU A 73 -19.56 -25.66 13.99
C LEU A 73 -18.43 -24.70 13.58
N ALA A 74 -18.01 -23.79 14.46
CA ALA A 74 -16.83 -22.95 14.26
C ALA A 74 -15.52 -23.77 14.24
N GLU A 75 -15.40 -24.79 15.11
CA GLU A 75 -14.28 -25.74 15.11
C GLU A 75 -14.24 -26.52 13.80
N LEU A 76 -15.38 -27.02 13.33
CA LEU A 76 -15.50 -27.70 12.04
C LEU A 76 -15.07 -26.80 10.88
N ARG A 77 -15.53 -25.55 10.88
CA ARG A 77 -15.19 -24.55 9.86
C ARG A 77 -13.69 -24.29 9.79
N THR A 78 -13.08 -24.12 10.97
CA THR A 78 -11.64 -23.87 11.09
C THR A 78 -10.84 -25.10 10.66
N GLY A 79 -11.23 -26.29 11.11
CA GLY A 79 -10.59 -27.54 10.73
C GLY A 79 -10.73 -27.87 9.25
N MET A 80 -11.80 -27.44 8.59
CA MET A 80 -12.01 -27.65 7.14
C MET A 80 -11.36 -26.59 6.25
N TYR A 81 -10.64 -25.62 6.83
CA TYR A 81 -9.83 -24.68 6.07
C TYR A 81 -8.79 -25.42 5.22
N ARG A 82 -8.68 -25.00 3.96
CA ARG A 82 -7.65 -25.48 3.04
C ARG A 82 -6.78 -24.29 2.62
N PRO A 83 -5.45 -24.36 2.84
CA PRO A 83 -4.51 -23.34 2.37
C PRO A 83 -4.74 -23.01 0.89
N GLY A 84 -4.80 -21.71 0.57
CA GLY A 84 -5.05 -21.18 -0.77
C GLY A 84 -6.49 -21.32 -1.28
N ARG A 85 -7.33 -22.15 -0.67
CA ARG A 85 -8.74 -22.34 -1.07
C ARG A 85 -9.73 -21.56 -0.20
N GLY A 86 -9.40 -21.37 1.08
CA GLY A 86 -10.33 -20.89 2.10
C GLY A 86 -11.12 -22.01 2.77
N THR A 87 -12.24 -21.64 3.39
CA THR A 87 -13.20 -22.56 4.01
C THR A 87 -14.64 -22.22 3.56
N TRP A 88 -15.61 -23.00 4.00
CA TRP A 88 -17.02 -22.80 3.68
C TRP A 88 -17.65 -21.63 4.47
N ASN A 89 -18.69 -21.02 3.92
CA ASN A 89 -19.39 -19.85 4.50
C ASN A 89 -20.74 -20.22 5.12
N GLU A 90 -21.35 -21.33 4.67
CA GLU A 90 -22.58 -21.87 5.24
C GLU A 90 -22.48 -23.39 5.40
N ALA A 91 -23.00 -23.90 6.52
CA ALA A 91 -23.25 -25.31 6.75
C ALA A 91 -24.74 -25.52 7.06
N THR A 92 -25.35 -26.48 6.37
CA THR A 92 -26.71 -26.96 6.65
C THR A 92 -26.66 -28.38 7.16
N ALA A 93 -27.50 -28.72 8.13
CA ALA A 93 -27.63 -30.08 8.61
C ALA A 93 -29.05 -30.45 9.03
N HIS A 94 -29.41 -31.71 8.80
CA HIS A 94 -30.63 -32.34 9.29
C HIS A 94 -30.26 -33.47 10.23
N VAL A 95 -30.71 -33.38 11.48
CA VAL A 95 -30.55 -34.42 12.49
C VAL A 95 -31.90 -35.10 12.70
N TYR A 96 -31.92 -36.43 12.59
CA TYR A 96 -33.11 -37.26 12.76
C TYR A 96 -33.07 -38.01 14.10
N LEU A 97 -34.24 -38.51 14.53
CA LEU A 97 -34.39 -39.22 15.80
C LEU A 97 -33.54 -40.51 15.89
N ASP A 98 -33.29 -41.16 14.75
CA ASP A 98 -32.41 -42.33 14.63
C ASP A 98 -30.91 -41.97 14.67
N SER A 99 -30.59 -40.72 15.03
CA SER A 99 -29.24 -40.15 15.03
C SER A 99 -28.58 -40.07 13.65
N ARG A 100 -29.32 -40.30 12.55
CA ARG A 100 -28.83 -40.00 11.20
C ARG A 100 -28.63 -38.49 11.07
N ILE A 101 -27.54 -38.12 10.40
CA ILE A 101 -27.19 -36.74 10.10
C ILE A 101 -26.97 -36.62 8.60
N GLU A 102 -27.62 -35.66 7.98
CA GLU A 102 -27.34 -35.24 6.61
C GLU A 102 -26.79 -33.82 6.68
N SER A 103 -25.60 -33.56 6.12
CA SER A 103 -24.98 -32.24 6.14
C SER A 103 -24.50 -31.80 4.75
N GLY A 104 -24.46 -30.49 4.53
CA GLY A 104 -23.98 -29.87 3.31
C GLY A 104 -23.28 -28.54 3.59
N TYR A 105 -22.40 -28.12 2.68
CA TYR A 105 -21.57 -26.92 2.82
C TYR A 105 -21.61 -26.06 1.56
N VAL A 106 -21.63 -24.74 1.74
CA VAL A 106 -21.54 -23.75 0.65
C VAL A 106 -20.19 -23.02 0.75
N TRP A 107 -19.39 -23.06 -0.32
CA TRP A 107 -18.00 -22.58 -0.32
C TRP A 107 -17.81 -21.23 -1.01
N ASP A 108 -18.48 -21.04 -2.15
CA ASP A 108 -18.19 -19.91 -3.05
C ASP A 108 -19.39 -19.01 -3.30
N GLN A 109 -20.59 -19.44 -2.90
CA GLN A 109 -21.79 -18.60 -3.01
C GLN A 109 -21.93 -17.78 -1.73
N GLU A 110 -22.36 -16.53 -1.90
CA GLU A 110 -22.67 -15.65 -0.79
C GLU A 110 -23.87 -16.22 -0.01
N PRO A 111 -23.76 -16.39 1.32
CA PRO A 111 -24.89 -16.79 2.14
C PRO A 111 -25.99 -15.73 2.14
N THR A 112 -27.24 -16.16 2.23
CA THR A 112 -28.37 -15.25 2.47
C THR A 112 -28.37 -14.83 3.94
N TRP A 113 -27.64 -13.78 4.29
CA TRP A 113 -27.53 -13.30 5.68
C TRP A 113 -28.87 -12.81 6.24
N ASP A 114 -29.16 -13.14 7.50
CA ASP A 114 -30.33 -12.63 8.23
C ASP A 114 -30.09 -11.18 8.71
N GLY A 115 -28.84 -10.83 9.01
CA GLY A 115 -28.38 -9.48 9.34
C GLY A 115 -27.20 -9.05 8.48
N GLU A 116 -26.93 -7.74 8.40
CA GLU A 116 -25.86 -7.19 7.56
C GLU A 116 -24.48 -7.36 8.21
N PRO A 117 -23.57 -8.21 7.69
CA PRO A 117 -22.23 -8.35 8.26
C PRO A 117 -21.41 -7.09 7.96
N SER A 118 -20.55 -6.65 8.88
CA SER A 118 -19.70 -5.48 8.65
C SER A 118 -18.59 -5.76 7.62
N THR A 119 -18.09 -4.72 6.93
CA THR A 119 -16.90 -4.82 6.06
C THR A 119 -15.71 -5.45 6.79
N ALA A 120 -15.51 -5.14 8.08
CA ALA A 120 -14.42 -5.69 8.88
C ALA A 120 -14.49 -7.22 9.02
N ALA A 121 -15.68 -7.81 8.99
CA ALA A 121 -15.87 -9.26 9.05
C ALA A 121 -15.32 -9.95 7.78
N PHE A 122 -15.58 -9.40 6.59
CA PHE A 122 -15.04 -9.92 5.32
C PHE A 122 -13.52 -9.74 5.21
N VAL A 123 -12.99 -8.64 5.71
CA VAL A 123 -11.53 -8.42 5.78
C VAL A 123 -10.88 -9.45 6.72
N ARG A 124 -11.50 -9.71 7.88
CA ARG A 124 -11.03 -10.73 8.82
C ARG A 124 -11.13 -12.13 8.24
N GLU A 125 -12.18 -12.43 7.47
CA GLU A 125 -12.32 -13.71 6.77
C GLU A 125 -11.09 -14.01 5.89
N LEU A 126 -10.63 -13.03 5.11
CA LEU A 126 -9.43 -13.19 4.27
C LEU A 126 -8.16 -13.33 5.10
N ALA A 127 -8.07 -12.65 6.25
CA ALA A 127 -6.92 -12.76 7.15
C ALA A 127 -6.83 -14.12 7.86
N ASP A 128 -7.97 -14.65 8.32
CA ASP A 128 -8.04 -15.91 9.08
C ASP A 128 -8.06 -17.13 8.15
N PHE A 129 -8.69 -17.00 6.97
CA PHE A 129 -8.79 -18.05 5.96
C PHE A 129 -8.31 -17.57 4.58
N PRO A 130 -7.00 -17.26 4.42
CA PRO A 130 -6.46 -16.78 3.16
C PRO A 130 -6.77 -17.71 1.98
N ARG A 131 -7.18 -17.10 0.86
CA ARG A 131 -7.47 -17.77 -0.42
C ARG A 131 -6.57 -17.17 -1.49
N ASP A 132 -6.01 -17.99 -2.37
CA ASP A 132 -5.25 -17.54 -3.53
C ASP A 132 -6.10 -16.55 -4.34
N ALA A 133 -5.47 -15.63 -5.05
CA ALA A 133 -6.18 -14.55 -5.75
C ALA A 133 -7.32 -15.05 -6.66
N GLY A 134 -7.14 -16.18 -7.34
CA GLY A 134 -8.18 -16.80 -8.19
C GLY A 134 -9.26 -17.58 -7.44
N MET A 135 -9.11 -17.78 -6.14
CA MET A 135 -10.02 -18.55 -5.27
C MET A 135 -10.84 -17.64 -4.35
N VAL A 136 -10.65 -16.32 -4.40
CA VAL A 136 -11.50 -15.34 -3.75
C VAL A 136 -12.76 -15.13 -4.61
N PRO A 137 -13.97 -15.48 -4.13
CA PRO A 137 -15.19 -15.25 -4.89
C PRO A 137 -15.47 -13.75 -5.09
N ASP A 138 -16.11 -13.39 -6.20
CA ASP A 138 -16.38 -11.99 -6.57
C ASP A 138 -17.14 -11.22 -5.48
N TRP A 139 -18.16 -11.83 -4.87
CA TRP A 139 -18.93 -11.20 -3.79
C TRP A 139 -18.05 -10.90 -2.56
N LEU A 140 -17.12 -11.79 -2.21
CA LEU A 140 -16.23 -11.59 -1.07
C LEU A 140 -15.22 -10.48 -1.38
N ALA A 141 -14.72 -10.43 -2.61
CA ALA A 141 -13.83 -9.38 -3.07
C ALA A 141 -14.51 -8.01 -3.08
N GLU A 142 -15.77 -7.94 -3.51
CA GLU A 142 -16.57 -6.72 -3.49
C GLU A 142 -16.82 -6.23 -2.06
N ARG A 143 -17.21 -7.14 -1.16
CA ARG A 143 -17.51 -6.84 0.25
C ARG A 143 -16.28 -6.45 1.07
N ALA A 144 -15.14 -7.12 0.85
CA ALA A 144 -13.88 -6.82 1.56
C ALA A 144 -13.13 -5.62 0.95
N GLY A 145 -13.31 -5.37 -0.34
CA GLY A 145 -12.65 -4.33 -1.10
C GLY A 145 -11.31 -4.76 -1.71
N ARG A 146 -10.98 -4.17 -2.87
CA ARG A 146 -9.79 -4.54 -3.67
C ARG A 146 -8.46 -4.48 -2.91
N ALA A 147 -8.28 -3.49 -2.05
CA ALA A 147 -7.05 -3.33 -1.28
C ALA A 147 -6.88 -4.47 -0.25
N ALA A 148 -7.96 -4.89 0.42
CA ALA A 148 -7.91 -6.00 1.35
C ALA A 148 -7.60 -7.31 0.61
N VAL A 149 -8.25 -7.55 -0.54
CA VAL A 149 -7.95 -8.72 -1.39
C VAL A 149 -6.49 -8.73 -1.82
N ALA A 150 -5.97 -7.63 -2.35
CA ALA A 150 -4.59 -7.55 -2.83
C ALA A 150 -3.53 -7.74 -1.72
N THR A 151 -3.88 -7.55 -0.45
CA THR A 151 -2.92 -7.57 0.66
C THR A 151 -3.08 -8.76 1.61
N LEU A 152 -4.29 -9.31 1.71
CA LEU A 152 -4.66 -10.38 2.64
C LEU A 152 -5.07 -11.68 1.94
N ALA A 153 -5.34 -11.67 0.63
CA ALA A 153 -5.48 -12.92 -0.11
C ALA A 153 -4.21 -13.77 0.07
N GLY A 154 -4.40 -15.09 0.05
CA GLY A 154 -3.30 -16.03 0.04
C GLY A 154 -2.37 -15.76 -1.13
N GLU A 155 -1.09 -15.96 -0.88
CA GLU A 155 -0.08 -15.96 -1.92
C GLU A 155 -0.30 -17.20 -2.82
N SER A 156 -0.06 -17.07 -4.13
CA SER A 156 0.10 -18.20 -5.04
C SER A 156 1.13 -19.22 -4.49
N ASP A 157 1.37 -20.34 -5.19
CA ASP A 157 2.45 -21.25 -4.78
C ASP A 157 3.76 -20.48 -4.49
N ALA A 158 4.53 -20.97 -3.51
CA ALA A 158 5.62 -20.21 -2.92
C ALA A 158 6.66 -19.71 -3.95
N ASP A 159 6.88 -20.44 -5.04
CA ASP A 159 7.80 -20.06 -6.10
C ASP A 159 7.23 -18.93 -6.96
N THR A 160 5.94 -18.99 -7.30
CA THR A 160 5.24 -17.91 -8.01
C THR A 160 5.18 -16.65 -7.14
N ALA A 161 4.79 -16.78 -5.88
CA ALA A 161 4.74 -15.68 -4.93
C ALA A 161 6.11 -15.00 -4.74
N ALA A 162 7.18 -15.81 -4.67
CA ALA A 162 8.55 -15.31 -4.61
C ALA A 162 8.92 -14.46 -5.82
N LYS A 163 8.62 -14.95 -7.04
CA LYS A 163 8.91 -14.20 -8.28
C LYS A 163 8.15 -12.89 -8.33
N GLU A 164 6.87 -12.90 -7.99
CA GLU A 164 6.02 -11.71 -7.95
C GLU A 164 6.52 -10.68 -6.93
N ALA A 165 6.86 -11.13 -5.72
CA ALA A 165 7.39 -10.26 -4.67
C ALA A 165 8.71 -9.60 -5.08
N LEU A 166 9.64 -10.35 -5.68
CA LEU A 166 10.92 -9.80 -6.15
C LEU A 166 10.73 -8.84 -7.32
N ALA A 167 9.85 -9.16 -8.28
CA ALA A 167 9.51 -8.26 -9.38
C ALA A 167 8.87 -6.96 -8.87
N ALA A 168 7.99 -7.05 -7.88
CA ALA A 168 7.37 -5.87 -7.27
C ALA A 168 8.40 -5.01 -6.51
N ALA A 169 9.34 -5.63 -5.80
CA ALA A 169 10.42 -4.92 -5.13
C ALA A 169 11.35 -4.20 -6.13
N ASP A 170 11.65 -4.83 -7.27
CA ASP A 170 12.46 -4.24 -8.32
C ASP A 170 11.75 -3.06 -8.98
N GLN A 171 10.48 -3.24 -9.35
CA GLN A 171 9.64 -2.18 -9.90
C GLN A 171 9.55 -0.98 -8.95
N ALA A 172 9.37 -1.22 -7.65
CA ALA A 172 9.37 -0.15 -6.65
C ALA A 172 10.72 0.57 -6.58
N ALA A 173 11.85 -0.13 -6.67
CA ALA A 173 13.17 0.51 -6.69
C ALA A 173 13.40 1.36 -7.96
N VAL A 174 12.88 0.90 -9.12
CA VAL A 174 12.89 1.64 -10.39
C VAL A 174 12.05 2.91 -10.30
N GLU A 175 10.83 2.84 -9.78
CA GLU A 175 9.96 4.01 -9.56
C GLU A 175 10.57 5.01 -8.58
N LEU A 176 11.36 4.51 -7.63
CA LEU A 176 12.15 5.32 -6.73
C LEU A 176 13.45 5.82 -7.37
N GLU A 177 13.73 5.58 -8.65
CA GLU A 177 14.92 6.06 -9.39
C GLU A 177 16.23 5.84 -8.61
N LEU A 178 16.36 4.71 -7.90
CA LEU A 178 17.52 4.44 -7.06
C LEU A 178 18.71 3.92 -7.89
N ASP A 179 19.93 4.21 -7.44
CA ASP A 179 21.13 3.63 -8.06
C ASP A 179 21.17 2.11 -7.81
N PRO A 180 21.15 1.27 -8.86
CA PRO A 180 21.25 -0.17 -8.71
C PRO A 180 22.53 -0.62 -8.01
N ALA A 181 23.59 0.17 -7.91
CA ALA A 181 24.77 -0.19 -7.12
C ALA A 181 24.50 -0.27 -5.61
N ARG A 182 23.41 0.34 -5.11
CA ARG A 182 23.12 0.46 -3.67
C ARG A 182 22.19 -0.64 -3.14
N TYR A 183 21.60 -1.43 -4.02
CA TYR A 183 20.66 -2.48 -3.64
C TYR A 183 20.76 -3.73 -4.55
N ARG A 184 20.36 -4.89 -4.03
CA ARG A 184 20.22 -6.14 -4.80
C ARG A 184 18.97 -6.91 -4.39
N ILE A 185 18.35 -7.57 -5.36
CA ILE A 185 17.12 -8.34 -5.19
C ILE A 185 17.36 -9.72 -5.81
N GLY A 186 17.13 -10.79 -5.06
CA GLY A 186 17.34 -12.18 -5.47
C GLY A 186 18.79 -12.68 -5.36
N GLU A 187 19.77 -11.77 -5.27
CA GLU A 187 21.18 -12.10 -5.08
C GLU A 187 21.88 -11.15 -4.10
N ILE A 188 23.12 -11.49 -3.76
CA ILE A 188 23.94 -10.73 -2.81
C ILE A 188 25.03 -9.98 -3.59
N ALA A 189 25.17 -8.68 -3.36
CA ALA A 189 26.34 -7.92 -3.80
C ALA A 189 26.91 -7.09 -2.65
N ASP A 190 28.24 -6.99 -2.63
CA ASP A 190 28.97 -6.23 -1.62
C ASP A 190 28.65 -4.74 -1.69
N GLY A 191 28.55 -4.09 -0.53
CA GLY A 191 28.25 -2.65 -0.42
C GLY A 191 26.82 -2.27 -0.79
N ALA A 192 25.87 -3.22 -0.70
CA ALA A 192 24.48 -3.01 -1.07
C ALA A 192 23.50 -3.59 -0.04
N TRP A 193 22.31 -3.00 0.03
CA TRP A 193 21.17 -3.63 0.71
C TRP A 193 20.59 -4.75 -0.14
N CYS A 194 20.58 -5.97 0.39
CA CYS A 194 20.16 -7.16 -0.34
C CYS A 194 18.84 -7.70 0.21
N LEU A 195 17.95 -8.15 -0.69
CA LEU A 195 16.77 -8.95 -0.42
C LEU A 195 16.95 -10.33 -1.07
N VAL A 196 17.12 -11.40 -0.28
CA VAL A 196 17.44 -12.74 -0.81
C VAL A 196 16.75 -13.87 -0.06
N PRO A 197 16.48 -15.01 -0.72
CA PRO A 197 16.14 -16.25 -0.01
C PRO A 197 17.41 -16.88 0.59
N GLU A 198 17.42 -17.11 1.91
CA GLU A 198 18.50 -17.80 2.63
C GLU A 198 17.91 -18.78 3.64
N GLY A 199 18.35 -20.04 3.62
CA GLY A 199 17.99 -21.03 4.65
C GLY A 199 16.49 -21.35 4.75
N GLY A 200 15.76 -21.27 3.64
CA GLY A 200 14.30 -21.49 3.61
C GLY A 200 13.49 -20.31 4.18
N ARG A 201 14.13 -19.17 4.40
CA ARG A 201 13.52 -17.89 4.80
C ARG A 201 13.95 -16.78 3.84
N TRP A 202 13.34 -15.62 3.99
CA TRP A 202 13.73 -14.41 3.25
C TRP A 202 14.47 -13.46 4.15
N SER A 203 15.57 -12.89 3.67
CA SER A 203 16.46 -12.04 4.47
C SER A 203 16.66 -10.69 3.80
N VAL A 204 16.65 -9.63 4.62
CA VAL A 204 17.03 -8.27 4.22
C VAL A 204 18.19 -7.80 5.09
N PHE A 205 19.29 -7.37 4.48
CA PHE A 205 20.51 -6.94 5.19
C PHE A 205 21.42 -6.04 4.34
N TRP A 206 22.35 -5.35 4.98
CA TRP A 206 23.51 -4.75 4.31
C TRP A 206 24.61 -5.79 4.15
N ALA A 207 25.07 -6.01 2.92
CA ALA A 207 26.16 -6.92 2.62
C ALA A 207 27.51 -6.18 2.68
N GLN A 208 28.45 -6.70 3.49
CA GLN A 208 29.82 -6.22 3.57
C GLN A 208 30.79 -7.41 3.57
N GLY A 209 31.29 -7.80 2.40
CA GLY A 209 32.04 -9.04 2.20
C GLY A 209 31.21 -10.25 2.63
N GLU A 210 31.73 -11.01 3.61
CA GLU A 210 31.01 -12.14 4.20
C GLU A 210 30.01 -11.72 5.29
N ASP A 211 30.10 -10.49 5.79
CA ASP A 211 29.23 -10.01 6.86
C ASP A 211 27.82 -9.66 6.36
N ARG A 212 26.85 -9.85 7.25
CA ARG A 212 25.43 -9.56 7.05
C ARG A 212 24.97 -8.61 8.16
N VAL A 213 25.09 -7.32 7.90
CA VAL A 213 24.84 -6.28 8.92
C VAL A 213 23.36 -5.90 8.91
N ALA A 214 22.79 -5.65 10.10
CA ALA A 214 21.38 -5.25 10.28
C ALA A 214 20.37 -6.22 9.62
N ARG A 215 20.66 -7.52 9.70
CA ARG A 215 19.83 -8.59 9.16
C ARG A 215 18.45 -8.65 9.82
N THR A 216 17.43 -8.79 8.98
CA THR A 216 16.04 -9.12 9.38
C THR A 216 15.53 -10.28 8.53
N ASP A 217 14.88 -11.26 9.17
CA ASP A 217 14.43 -12.51 8.55
C ASP A 217 12.90 -12.64 8.55
N PHE A 218 12.33 -13.04 7.41
CA PHE A 218 10.90 -13.13 7.14
C PHE A 218 10.48 -14.53 6.73
N ALA A 219 9.21 -14.86 6.93
CA ALA A 219 8.67 -16.16 6.56
C ALA A 219 8.35 -16.22 5.06
N THR A 220 7.80 -15.15 4.49
CA THR A 220 7.40 -15.08 3.08
C THR A 220 8.18 -14.03 2.29
N ALA A 221 8.17 -14.18 0.97
CA ALA A 221 8.83 -13.24 0.07
C ALA A 221 8.18 -11.86 0.12
N TRP A 222 6.85 -11.81 0.23
CA TRP A 222 6.10 -10.56 0.30
C TRP A 222 6.33 -9.79 1.60
N GLU A 223 6.48 -10.46 2.74
CA GLU A 223 6.89 -9.80 3.99
C GLU A 223 8.23 -9.09 3.83
N ALA A 224 9.22 -9.81 3.26
CA ALA A 224 10.55 -9.27 3.02
C ALA A 224 10.55 -8.15 1.97
N ALA A 225 9.80 -8.29 0.88
CA ALA A 225 9.66 -7.27 -0.15
C ALA A 225 9.00 -6.00 0.39
N ARG A 226 7.94 -6.11 1.20
CA ARG A 226 7.29 -4.95 1.86
C ARG A 226 8.25 -4.23 2.80
N TYR A 227 9.01 -4.98 3.60
CA TYR A 227 10.03 -4.39 4.46
C TYR A 227 11.13 -3.70 3.66
N PHE A 228 11.67 -4.37 2.64
CA PHE A 228 12.75 -3.87 1.79
C PHE A 228 12.35 -2.61 1.05
N THR A 229 11.20 -2.63 0.36
CA THR A 229 10.68 -1.47 -0.38
C THR A 229 10.37 -0.29 0.56
N GLY A 230 9.79 -0.56 1.73
CA GLY A 230 9.59 0.45 2.77
C GLY A 230 10.91 1.06 3.24
N HIS A 231 11.95 0.24 3.48
CA HIS A 231 13.29 0.70 3.85
C HIS A 231 13.92 1.58 2.77
N LEU A 232 13.82 1.18 1.50
CA LEU A 232 14.30 1.96 0.36
C LEU A 232 13.56 3.30 0.25
N TYR A 233 12.24 3.31 0.36
CA TYR A 233 11.42 4.52 0.29
C TYR A 233 11.76 5.51 1.41
N LEU A 234 11.79 5.04 2.65
CA LEU A 234 12.04 5.88 3.83
C LEU A 234 13.46 6.48 3.82
N ASN A 235 14.42 5.82 3.18
CA ASN A 235 15.80 6.27 3.04
C ASN A 235 16.14 6.75 1.63
N ARG A 236 15.13 7.04 0.78
CA ARG A 236 15.31 7.29 -0.66
C ARG A 236 16.38 8.34 -0.97
N SER A 237 16.51 9.38 -0.14
CA SER A 237 17.50 10.43 -0.34
C SER A 237 18.93 9.89 -0.22
N ALA A 238 19.19 9.03 0.77
CA ALA A 238 20.49 8.40 0.95
C ALA A 238 20.81 7.43 -0.21
N PHE A 239 19.82 6.67 -0.68
CA PHE A 239 20.00 5.74 -1.80
C PHE A 239 20.17 6.42 -3.17
N ARG A 240 19.63 7.64 -3.33
CA ARG A 240 19.83 8.46 -4.55
C ARG A 240 21.10 9.32 -4.49
N ASP A 241 21.90 9.23 -3.41
CA ASP A 241 22.95 10.19 -3.10
C ASP A 241 22.43 11.67 -3.15
N GLU A 242 21.15 11.87 -2.84
CA GLU A 242 20.54 13.17 -2.63
C GLU A 242 21.08 13.71 -1.30
N LEU A 243 22.12 14.53 -1.40
CA LEU A 243 22.68 15.22 -0.25
C LEU A 243 21.59 15.98 0.53
N PRO A 244 21.71 16.05 1.87
CA PRO A 244 20.85 16.91 2.67
C PRO A 244 20.87 18.35 2.14
N PRO A 245 19.76 19.09 2.29
CA PRO A 245 19.76 20.52 1.99
C PRO A 245 20.89 21.23 2.78
N ASP A 246 21.76 21.93 2.04
CA ASP A 246 22.82 22.86 2.50
C ASP A 246 24.13 22.37 3.16
N ALA A 247 24.60 21.13 2.96
CA ALA A 247 25.97 20.79 3.39
C ALA A 247 27.05 21.13 2.32
N LYS A 248 27.30 22.42 2.06
CA LYS A 248 28.53 22.95 1.39
C LYS A 248 28.88 22.37 -0.01
N ARG A 249 27.89 21.98 -0.81
CA ARG A 249 28.12 21.48 -2.19
C ARG A 249 28.69 22.62 -3.08
N PRO A 250 29.83 22.41 -3.79
CA PRO A 250 30.27 23.34 -4.83
C PRO A 250 29.18 23.57 -5.87
N THR A 251 29.03 24.79 -6.38
CA THR A 251 27.95 25.14 -7.34
C THR A 251 27.93 24.22 -8.56
N SER A 252 29.09 23.76 -9.04
CA SER A 252 29.23 22.83 -10.16
C SER A 252 28.69 21.41 -9.92
N ALA A 253 28.54 21.00 -8.66
CA ALA A 253 28.07 19.65 -8.30
C ALA A 253 26.55 19.56 -8.15
N TRP A 254 25.81 20.64 -8.41
CA TRP A 254 24.35 20.62 -8.39
C TRP A 254 23.78 19.98 -9.68
N PRO A 255 22.75 19.13 -9.57
CA PRO A 255 22.21 18.37 -10.71
C PRO A 255 21.45 19.23 -11.71
N ILE A 256 21.07 20.45 -11.32
CA ILE A 256 20.45 21.45 -12.19
C ILE A 256 21.37 22.67 -12.19
N GLN A 257 21.66 23.21 -13.36
CA GLN A 257 22.48 24.40 -13.54
C GLN A 257 21.65 25.50 -14.22
N PRO A 258 21.89 26.78 -13.90
CA PRO A 258 21.34 27.90 -14.65
C PRO A 258 21.70 27.78 -16.14
N MET A 259 20.74 28.09 -17.00
CA MET A 259 20.86 28.01 -18.46
C MET A 259 20.98 29.42 -19.06
N SER A 260 21.56 29.50 -20.27
CA SER A 260 21.73 30.76 -20.99
C SER A 260 22.55 31.80 -20.20
N ASP A 261 22.13 33.06 -20.19
CA ASP A 261 22.76 34.16 -19.45
C ASP A 261 22.17 34.37 -18.04
N ASP A 262 21.50 33.37 -17.48
CA ASP A 262 21.03 33.39 -16.10
C ASP A 262 22.21 33.38 -15.12
N GLY A 263 22.02 34.04 -13.97
CA GLY A 263 23.05 34.14 -12.95
C GLY A 263 23.37 32.78 -12.30
N GLY A 264 24.66 32.52 -12.06
CA GLY A 264 25.13 31.26 -11.49
C GLY A 264 24.57 30.97 -10.08
N LEU A 265 24.62 29.69 -9.67
CA LEU A 265 24.11 29.23 -8.36
C LEU A 265 24.81 29.84 -7.14
N SER A 266 25.90 30.59 -7.33
CA SER A 266 26.56 31.35 -6.26
C SER A 266 25.75 32.57 -5.80
N LEU A 267 24.77 33.01 -6.60
CA LEU A 267 23.86 34.10 -6.23
C LEU A 267 22.75 33.68 -5.27
N TYR A 268 22.67 32.39 -4.92
CA TYR A 268 21.61 31.87 -4.05
C TYR A 268 22.18 31.15 -2.85
N GLU A 269 21.69 31.47 -1.67
CA GLU A 269 21.92 30.73 -0.42
C GLU A 269 20.72 29.84 -0.07
N GLY A 270 20.87 28.96 0.91
CA GLY A 270 19.79 28.08 1.35
C GLY A 270 19.29 27.15 0.23
N LYS A 271 20.21 26.66 -0.62
CA LYS A 271 19.83 25.97 -1.86
C LYS A 271 19.29 24.59 -1.54
N ARG A 272 18.15 24.26 -2.14
CA ARG A 272 17.47 22.97 -1.95
C ARG A 272 16.97 22.45 -3.28
N LEU A 273 17.16 21.15 -3.52
CA LEU A 273 16.51 20.47 -4.64
C LEU A 273 15.08 20.13 -4.24
N VAL A 274 14.11 20.59 -5.02
CA VAL A 274 12.68 20.46 -4.73
C VAL A 274 11.93 20.03 -6.00
N THR A 275 10.73 19.50 -5.81
CA THR A 275 9.74 19.38 -6.89
C THR A 275 8.67 20.42 -6.64
N LEU A 276 8.57 21.40 -7.54
CA LEU A 276 7.57 22.46 -7.46
C LEU A 276 6.21 21.90 -7.88
N PRO A 277 5.14 22.13 -7.09
CA PRO A 277 3.82 21.61 -7.42
C PRO A 277 3.16 22.41 -8.56
N PRO A 278 2.17 21.82 -9.25
CA PRO A 278 1.24 22.55 -10.11
C PRO A 278 0.63 23.76 -9.40
N GLY A 279 0.41 24.84 -10.15
CA GLY A 279 -0.11 26.10 -9.62
C GLY A 279 0.96 27.06 -9.10
N THR A 280 2.22 26.64 -9.00
CA THR A 280 3.33 27.54 -8.61
C THR A 280 3.48 28.64 -9.66
N GLU A 281 3.34 29.90 -9.24
CA GLU A 281 3.52 31.07 -10.10
C GLU A 281 4.91 31.68 -9.92
N MET A 282 5.55 31.96 -11.04
CA MET A 282 6.93 32.45 -11.09
C MET A 282 7.09 33.48 -12.20
N ASP A 283 7.99 34.43 -12.04
CA ASP A 283 8.25 35.47 -13.03
C ASP A 283 9.75 35.64 -13.34
N ARG A 284 10.05 36.25 -14.48
CA ARG A 284 11.42 36.60 -14.88
C ARG A 284 11.44 37.84 -15.76
N TYR A 285 12.63 38.43 -15.83
CA TYR A 285 12.99 39.42 -16.84
C TYR A 285 13.97 38.80 -17.84
N GLY A 286 13.56 38.68 -19.11
CA GLY A 286 14.35 38.11 -20.20
C GLY A 286 13.72 36.89 -20.90
N ASP A 287 14.40 36.41 -21.93
CA ASP A 287 13.87 35.46 -22.92
C ASP A 287 13.68 34.02 -22.40
N PRO A 288 12.88 33.15 -23.04
CA PRO A 288 12.56 31.83 -22.49
C PRO A 288 13.70 30.78 -22.60
N SER A 289 14.90 31.10 -23.12
CA SER A 289 16.03 30.15 -23.13
C SER A 289 16.63 29.90 -21.75
N GLY A 290 16.41 30.80 -20.80
CA GLY A 290 16.80 30.63 -19.40
C GLY A 290 15.87 29.67 -18.64
N ASN A 291 16.31 29.25 -17.46
CA ASN A 291 15.56 28.38 -16.54
C ASN A 291 15.45 28.95 -15.13
N THR A 292 15.92 30.18 -14.92
CA THR A 292 15.89 30.85 -13.62
C THR A 292 14.73 31.84 -13.57
N LEU A 293 13.88 31.68 -12.57
CA LEU A 293 12.73 32.52 -12.27
C LEU A 293 12.70 32.86 -10.78
N PHE A 294 11.85 33.79 -10.38
CA PHE A 294 11.57 34.10 -8.98
C PHE A 294 10.10 33.83 -8.67
N ALA A 295 9.76 33.69 -7.38
CA ALA A 295 8.38 33.70 -6.95
C ALA A 295 7.65 34.93 -7.52
N ALA A 296 6.44 34.72 -8.06
CA ALA A 296 5.71 35.77 -8.74
C ALA A 296 5.58 37.04 -7.89
N ARG A 297 5.78 38.20 -8.53
CA ARG A 297 5.78 39.54 -7.94
C ARG A 297 6.93 39.83 -6.98
N THR A 298 8.01 39.07 -7.02
CA THR A 298 9.25 39.43 -6.31
C THR A 298 9.75 40.78 -6.84
N GLU A 299 9.91 41.79 -5.99
CA GLU A 299 10.43 43.08 -6.46
C GLU A 299 11.84 42.94 -7.03
N PHE A 300 12.19 43.77 -8.01
CA PHE A 300 13.48 43.67 -8.69
C PHE A 300 14.68 43.73 -7.73
N THR A 301 14.56 44.54 -6.67
CA THR A 301 15.58 44.71 -5.61
C THR A 301 15.83 43.47 -4.78
N HIS A 302 14.91 42.51 -4.78
CA HIS A 302 15.08 41.24 -4.06
C HIS A 302 15.63 40.12 -4.96
N ARG A 303 15.99 40.42 -6.22
CA ARG A 303 16.46 39.42 -7.19
C ARG A 303 17.98 39.37 -7.37
N SER A 304 18.70 40.38 -6.87
CA SER A 304 20.16 40.48 -7.01
C SER A 304 20.64 40.34 -8.46
N HIS A 305 19.89 40.95 -9.38
CA HIS A 305 20.23 41.06 -10.79
C HIS A 305 20.82 42.44 -11.11
N LYS A 306 21.63 42.53 -12.18
CA LYS A 306 22.12 43.82 -12.69
C LYS A 306 20.96 44.71 -13.16
N ALA A 307 21.04 46.01 -12.93
CA ALA A 307 19.98 46.98 -13.25
C ALA A 307 19.51 46.95 -14.73
N GLU A 308 20.43 46.68 -15.67
CA GLU A 308 20.11 46.53 -17.11
C GLU A 308 19.04 45.46 -17.36
N ARG A 309 18.97 44.42 -16.52
CA ARG A 309 18.02 43.32 -16.65
C ARG A 309 16.57 43.77 -16.40
N ALA A 310 16.35 44.86 -15.67
CA ALA A 310 15.02 45.45 -15.47
C ALA A 310 14.40 46.01 -16.76
N GLN A 311 15.23 46.25 -17.79
CA GLN A 311 14.77 46.76 -19.10
C GLN A 311 14.33 45.63 -20.04
N ARG A 312 14.58 44.36 -19.68
CA ARG A 312 14.12 43.21 -20.48
C ARG A 312 12.62 43.00 -20.30
N GLU A 313 12.04 42.30 -21.26
CA GLU A 313 10.64 41.91 -21.20
C GLU A 313 10.35 41.09 -19.94
N TYR A 314 9.25 41.44 -19.28
CA TYR A 314 8.78 40.80 -18.05
C TYR A 314 7.77 39.72 -18.42
N HIS A 315 8.01 38.51 -17.93
CA HIS A 315 7.14 37.37 -18.16
C HIS A 315 6.73 36.74 -16.85
N LEU A 316 5.50 36.25 -16.81
CA LEU A 316 4.90 35.57 -15.66
C LEU A 316 4.37 34.21 -16.12
N TYR A 317 4.63 33.19 -15.32
CA TYR A 317 4.29 31.81 -15.65
C TYR A 317 3.64 31.08 -14.48
N ARG A 318 2.92 30.00 -14.80
CA ARG A 318 2.39 29.05 -13.84
C ARG A 318 2.70 27.62 -14.26
N LEU A 319 3.13 26.81 -13.31
CA LEU A 319 3.29 25.37 -13.54
C LEU A 319 1.93 24.67 -13.67
N VAL A 320 1.82 23.80 -14.67
CA VAL A 320 0.69 22.89 -14.86
C VAL A 320 1.03 21.51 -14.32
N GLU A 321 2.29 21.09 -14.45
CA GLU A 321 2.80 19.80 -13.99
C GLU A 321 3.91 19.97 -12.92
N PRO A 322 4.17 18.96 -12.07
CA PRO A 322 5.27 19.02 -11.13
C PRO A 322 6.63 19.11 -11.85
N VAL A 323 7.46 20.08 -11.48
CA VAL A 323 8.79 20.30 -12.10
C VAL A 323 9.88 20.30 -11.04
N ARG A 324 10.93 19.49 -11.27
CA ARG A 324 12.15 19.52 -10.44
C ARG A 324 12.87 20.85 -10.61
N ALA A 325 13.29 21.45 -9.51
CA ALA A 325 13.98 22.73 -9.49
C ALA A 325 14.95 22.82 -8.30
N ILE A 326 15.92 23.71 -8.40
CA ILE A 326 16.63 24.22 -7.22
C ILE A 326 15.87 25.46 -6.75
N THR A 327 15.55 25.52 -5.47
CA THR A 327 15.10 26.76 -4.82
C THR A 327 16.20 27.30 -3.92
N GLY A 328 16.27 28.63 -3.79
CA GLY A 328 17.19 29.31 -2.89
C GLY A 328 16.82 30.77 -2.71
N THR A 329 17.45 31.41 -1.74
CA THR A 329 17.26 32.84 -1.44
C THR A 329 18.34 33.63 -2.14
N ALA A 330 17.99 34.67 -2.89
CA ALA A 330 18.97 35.53 -3.55
C ALA A 330 19.84 36.25 -2.51
N VAL A 331 21.17 36.14 -2.62
CA VAL A 331 22.10 36.85 -1.72
C VAL A 331 22.18 38.33 -2.10
N PRO A 332 22.40 39.27 -1.17
CA PRO A 332 22.59 40.68 -1.51
C PRO A 332 23.77 40.87 -2.48
N TRP A 333 23.51 41.39 -3.68
CA TRP A 333 24.52 41.58 -4.72
C TRP A 333 24.10 42.67 -5.72
N TYR A 334 25.04 43.20 -6.52
CA TYR A 334 24.78 44.29 -7.50
C TYR A 334 24.05 45.52 -6.91
N GLU A 335 24.37 45.89 -5.66
CA GLU A 335 23.71 46.99 -4.93
C GLU A 335 22.20 46.76 -4.74
N GLN A 336 21.75 45.51 -4.79
CA GLN A 336 20.37 45.09 -4.51
C GLN A 336 20.31 44.36 -3.16
N ALA A 337 19.13 44.41 -2.53
CA ALA A 337 18.90 43.85 -1.20
C ALA A 337 18.93 42.31 -1.18
N GLY A 338 18.57 41.64 -2.29
CA GLY A 338 18.41 40.19 -2.30
C GLY A 338 17.21 39.73 -1.46
N GLY A 339 17.19 38.49 -0.99
CA GLY A 339 16.12 37.94 -0.15
C GLY A 339 14.92 37.34 -0.88
N GLY A 340 14.84 37.51 -2.21
CA GLY A 340 13.79 36.91 -3.03
C GLY A 340 13.99 35.40 -3.22
N THR A 341 12.89 34.65 -3.31
CA THR A 341 12.93 33.22 -3.58
C THR A 341 13.12 32.98 -5.08
N ALA A 342 14.26 32.38 -5.44
CA ALA A 342 14.59 31.96 -6.80
C ALA A 342 14.24 30.48 -7.01
N TYR A 343 13.94 30.15 -8.27
CA TYR A 343 13.72 28.81 -8.78
C TYR A 343 14.56 28.61 -10.04
N VAL A 344 15.46 27.63 -10.03
CA VAL A 344 16.24 27.20 -11.20
C VAL A 344 15.67 25.86 -11.65
N LEU A 345 14.89 25.87 -12.72
CA LEU A 345 14.13 24.70 -13.21
C LEU A 345 15.05 23.69 -13.93
N ALA A 346 14.70 22.41 -13.89
CA ALA A 346 15.51 21.35 -14.55
C ALA A 346 15.61 21.50 -16.08
N ARG A 347 14.68 22.23 -16.71
CA ARG A 347 14.59 22.48 -18.15
C ARG A 347 14.38 23.97 -18.41
N SER A 348 14.64 24.43 -19.63
CA SER A 348 14.43 25.83 -20.01
C SER A 348 12.94 26.20 -19.97
N VAL A 349 12.64 27.49 -19.80
CA VAL A 349 11.26 27.99 -19.90
C VAL A 349 10.67 27.65 -21.27
N ALA A 350 11.45 27.75 -22.34
CA ALA A 350 11.03 27.41 -23.70
C ALA A 350 10.59 25.93 -23.83
N ASP A 351 11.38 24.99 -23.28
CA ASP A 351 11.04 23.56 -23.32
C ASP A 351 9.77 23.25 -22.53
N LEU A 352 9.60 23.89 -21.37
CA LEU A 352 8.44 23.70 -20.50
C LEU A 352 7.16 24.33 -21.06
N LEU A 353 7.29 25.42 -21.83
CA LEU A 353 6.18 25.96 -22.60
C LEU A 353 5.80 25.04 -23.76
N ALA A 354 6.79 24.46 -24.44
CA ALA A 354 6.58 23.61 -25.61
C ALA A 354 5.86 22.29 -25.27
N ASP A 355 6.13 21.71 -24.10
CA ASP A 355 5.48 20.47 -23.64
C ASP A 355 4.24 20.70 -22.75
N GLY A 356 3.88 21.96 -22.49
CA GLY A 356 2.70 22.34 -21.71
C GLY A 356 2.86 22.23 -20.19
N SER A 357 4.05 21.88 -19.68
CA SER A 357 4.32 21.85 -18.23
C SER A 357 4.26 23.23 -17.58
N LEU A 358 4.44 24.29 -18.38
CA LEU A 358 4.39 25.69 -17.97
C LEU A 358 3.46 26.46 -18.92
N VAL A 359 2.70 27.40 -18.38
CA VAL A 359 1.87 28.34 -19.15
C VAL A 359 2.21 29.77 -18.78
N GLU A 360 2.14 30.68 -19.75
CA GLU A 360 2.32 32.11 -19.53
C GLU A 360 1.01 32.78 -19.06
N LEU A 361 1.12 33.76 -18.18
CA LEU A 361 0.02 34.48 -17.55
C LEU A 361 0.13 35.99 -17.80
N GLU A 362 -1.02 36.66 -17.90
CA GLU A 362 -1.05 38.13 -17.97
C GLU A 362 -0.86 38.79 -16.59
N GLN A 363 -1.36 38.17 -15.52
CA GLN A 363 -1.31 38.72 -14.15
C GLN A 363 -1.18 37.62 -13.09
N ALA A 364 -0.44 37.94 -12.02
CA ALA A 364 -0.20 37.01 -10.91
C ALA A 364 -1.40 36.97 -9.97
N THR A 365 -1.79 35.77 -9.56
CA THR A 365 -2.89 35.55 -8.60
C THR A 365 -2.38 35.28 -7.18
N THR A 366 -1.09 34.99 -7.05
CA THR A 366 -0.43 34.71 -5.78
C THR A 366 0.35 35.93 -5.26
N GLN A 367 0.69 35.91 -3.97
CA GLN A 367 1.67 36.82 -3.39
C GLN A 367 2.98 36.07 -3.14
N PRO A 368 4.14 36.72 -3.36
CA PRO A 368 5.42 36.10 -3.10
C PRO A 368 5.59 35.90 -1.58
N PRO A 369 6.38 34.89 -1.17
CA PRO A 369 6.86 34.83 0.20
C PRO A 369 7.55 36.15 0.60
N PRO A 370 7.44 36.61 1.85
CA PRO A 370 8.20 37.77 2.30
C PRO A 370 9.71 37.51 2.11
N PRO A 371 10.48 38.53 1.69
CA PRO A 371 11.91 38.37 1.48
C PRO A 371 12.60 37.96 2.78
N GLN A 372 13.55 37.04 2.66
CA GLN A 372 14.37 36.60 3.78
C GLN A 372 15.62 37.48 3.85
N VAL A 373 15.76 38.24 4.94
CA VAL A 373 16.86 39.20 5.17
C VAL A 373 17.98 38.56 5.96
#